data_AF-A0AA88SFT5-F1
#
_entry.id   AF-A0AA88SFT5-F1
#
_cell.length_a   1.000
_cell.length_b   1.000
_cell.length_c   1.000
_cell.angle_alpha   90.00
_cell.angle_beta   90.00
_cell.angle_gamma   90.00
#
_symmetry.space_group_name_H-M   'P 1'
#
loop_
_entity.id
_entity.type
_entity.pdbx_description
1 polymer ?
#
loop_
_entity_poly.entity_id
_entity_poly.type
_entity_poly.pdbx_seq_one_letter_code
_entity_poly.pdbx_strand_id
1 'polypeptide(L)'
;MDHEFEDMDSEDRWQNLYIEIRNQSQECAYKVAKFPENRNRNRYRDVSPFDHSRVKLGNSENDYINASLVPVEEAQRSYILTQGPLRNTCGHFWLMIWEQNSKSVIMLNRVIEKGSEKCAQYWPTQEEHEMAFRDTPFVVRLLSEDVKSYYTTRLLELQNINTGEKREIYHFHYTTWPDFGVPESPASFLNFLFKVRESGSLGADHGPAVVHCSAGIGRSGTFSLVDTCLVLLDKRKDPSSVDIKKVLLDMRRFRMGLIQTPDQLRFSYMAVLEGAKCIMGDSSVQKRWQELSKEDQVCVTESPSPPKCPSERHNGTQKLRADDTGETEGAKKPTKDEREADADTCTANARKRQRDEKISVSAQKTPQKQPKPRTNETEKKRKRARTTSDT
;
A
#
# COMPACT_ATOMS: atom_id res chain seq x y z
N MET A 1 -1.33 28.64 0.23
CA MET A 1 -1.69 27.25 -0.15
C MET A 1 -2.77 27.25 -1.23
N ASP A 2 -3.91 27.94 -1.07
CA ASP A 2 -4.95 28.01 -2.11
C ASP A 2 -4.46 28.64 -3.42
N HIS A 3 -3.89 29.86 -3.38
CA HIS A 3 -3.36 30.53 -4.58
C HIS A 3 -2.25 29.73 -5.28
N GLU A 4 -1.34 29.13 -4.51
CA GLU A 4 -0.27 28.28 -5.05
C GLU A 4 -0.84 27.04 -5.77
N PHE A 5 -1.90 26.45 -5.21
CA PHE A 5 -2.61 25.34 -5.85
C PHE A 5 -3.29 25.79 -7.15
N GLU A 6 -4.02 26.91 -7.14
CA GLU A 6 -4.70 27.46 -8.32
C GLU A 6 -3.71 27.80 -9.45
N ASP A 7 -2.57 28.41 -9.11
CA ASP A 7 -1.49 28.70 -10.05
C ASP A 7 -0.88 27.41 -10.61
N MET A 8 -0.65 26.40 -9.77
CA MET A 8 -0.16 25.10 -10.22
C MET A 8 -1.14 24.37 -11.13
N ASP A 9 -2.44 24.50 -10.88
CA ASP A 9 -3.49 23.82 -11.63
C ASP A 9 -3.74 24.48 -12.98
N SER A 10 -3.74 25.81 -13.02
CA SER A 10 -3.90 26.56 -14.27
C SER A 10 -2.72 26.39 -15.23
N GLU A 11 -1.51 26.20 -14.70
CA GLU A 11 -0.29 25.99 -15.49
C GLU A 11 0.06 24.50 -15.73
N ASP A 12 -0.77 23.56 -15.26
CA ASP A 12 -0.55 22.10 -15.35
C ASP A 12 0.86 21.64 -14.89
N ARG A 13 1.33 22.20 -13.77
CA ARG A 13 2.71 21.97 -13.28
C ARG A 13 2.88 20.73 -12.39
N TRP A 14 1.82 19.95 -12.20
CA TRP A 14 1.82 18.78 -11.30
C TRP A 14 2.83 17.72 -11.70
N GLN A 15 2.99 17.46 -13.01
CA GLN A 15 3.99 16.53 -13.52
C GLN A 15 5.41 16.96 -13.13
N ASN A 16 5.71 18.25 -13.26
CA ASN A 16 7.04 18.80 -12.95
C ASN A 16 7.35 18.69 -11.46
N LEU A 17 6.41 19.10 -10.59
CA LEU A 17 6.58 18.96 -9.15
C LEU A 17 6.75 17.50 -8.73
N TYR A 18 5.96 16.59 -9.29
CA TYR A 18 6.08 15.17 -9.01
C TYR A 18 7.46 14.60 -9.37
N ILE A 19 7.99 14.98 -10.55
CA ILE A 19 9.35 14.62 -10.98
C ILE A 19 10.39 15.22 -10.04
N GLU A 20 10.22 16.49 -9.64
CA GLU A 20 11.13 17.17 -8.72
C GLU A 20 11.21 16.43 -7.38
N ILE A 21 10.08 16.08 -6.77
CA ILE A 21 10.00 15.31 -5.51
C ILE A 21 10.67 13.95 -5.69
N ARG A 22 10.44 13.27 -6.82
CA ARG A 22 11.10 12.00 -7.13
C ARG A 22 12.61 12.15 -7.17
N ASN A 23 13.13 13.20 -7.80
CA ASN A 23 14.57 13.44 -7.92
C ASN A 23 15.22 13.87 -6.59
N GLN A 24 14.46 14.54 -5.70
CA GLN A 24 14.91 14.93 -4.36
C GLN A 24 14.74 13.83 -3.31
N SER A 25 14.03 12.74 -3.63
CA SER A 25 13.79 11.64 -2.68
C SER A 25 15.11 10.93 -2.36
N GLN A 26 15.37 10.74 -1.07
CA GLN A 26 16.56 10.03 -0.61
C GLN A 26 16.51 8.55 -1.00
N GLU A 27 17.61 8.03 -1.54
CA GLU A 27 17.82 6.59 -1.69
C GLU A 27 18.47 6.02 -0.43
N CYS A 28 17.80 5.04 0.18
CA CYS A 28 18.29 4.31 1.34
C CYS A 28 18.51 2.83 0.99
N ALA A 29 19.33 2.13 1.77
CA ALA A 29 19.58 0.70 1.58
C ALA A 29 18.32 -0.15 1.89
N TYR A 30 18.10 -1.21 1.12
CA TYR A 30 17.02 -2.20 1.28
C TYR A 30 17.53 -3.63 1.02
N LYS A 31 18.75 -3.93 1.48
CA LYS A 31 19.47 -5.18 1.20
C LYS A 31 18.71 -6.40 1.68
N VAL A 32 18.11 -6.35 2.88
CA VAL A 32 17.41 -7.50 3.48
C VAL A 32 16.24 -7.93 2.61
N ALA A 33 15.52 -6.97 2.03
CA ALA A 33 14.40 -7.25 1.13
C ALA A 33 14.80 -7.99 -0.15
N LYS A 34 16.09 -7.95 -0.53
CA LYS A 34 16.62 -8.60 -1.75
C LYS A 34 17.29 -9.94 -1.49
N PHE A 35 17.37 -10.41 -0.24
CA PHE A 35 17.87 -11.75 0.04
C PHE A 35 17.03 -12.82 -0.66
N PRO A 36 17.64 -13.90 -1.19
CA PRO A 36 16.93 -14.94 -1.92
C PRO A 36 15.75 -15.53 -1.14
N GLU A 37 15.90 -15.77 0.17
CA GLU A 37 14.83 -16.31 1.03
C GLU A 37 13.62 -15.36 1.16
N ASN A 38 13.79 -14.06 0.92
CA ASN A 38 12.74 -13.05 1.05
C ASN A 38 12.00 -12.78 -0.25
N ARG A 39 12.41 -13.40 -1.37
CA ARG A 39 11.82 -13.17 -2.69
C ARG A 39 10.32 -13.47 -2.70
N ASN A 40 9.88 -14.54 -2.06
CA ASN A 40 8.47 -14.95 -1.97
C ASN A 40 7.66 -14.18 -0.91
N ARG A 41 8.28 -13.26 -0.15
CA ARG A 41 7.62 -12.36 0.80
C ARG A 41 7.34 -10.98 0.20
N ASN A 42 7.78 -10.74 -1.04
CA ASN A 42 7.61 -9.48 -1.76
C ASN A 42 6.59 -9.63 -2.89
N ARG A 43 5.51 -8.82 -2.85
CA ARG A 43 4.50 -8.80 -3.91
C ARG A 43 5.06 -8.21 -5.21
N TYR A 44 5.89 -7.19 -5.08
CA TYR A 44 6.49 -6.47 -6.21
C TYR A 44 8.02 -6.45 -6.07
N ARG A 45 8.72 -6.69 -7.18
CA ARG A 45 10.18 -6.75 -7.22
C ARG A 45 10.82 -5.38 -6.98
N ASP A 46 10.15 -4.33 -7.38
CA ASP A 46 10.58 -2.93 -7.40
C ASP A 46 10.11 -2.13 -6.18
N VAL A 47 9.35 -2.73 -5.26
CA VAL A 47 8.89 -2.09 -4.02
C VAL A 47 9.42 -2.85 -2.82
N SER A 48 10.26 -2.20 -2.01
CA SER A 48 10.92 -2.84 -0.86
C SER A 48 11.01 -1.86 0.32
N PRO A 49 10.92 -2.33 1.57
CA PRO A 49 11.16 -1.48 2.73
C PRO A 49 12.66 -1.16 2.84
N PHE A 50 13.01 0.02 3.34
CA PHE A 50 14.41 0.32 3.67
C PHE A 50 14.85 -0.45 4.92
N ASP A 51 16.13 -0.81 4.99
CA ASP A 51 16.67 -1.64 6.07
C ASP A 51 16.56 -0.95 7.44
N HIS A 52 16.69 0.38 7.49
CA HIS A 52 16.65 1.16 8.74
C HIS A 52 15.23 1.38 9.28
N SER A 53 14.20 1.28 8.44
CA SER A 53 12.81 1.56 8.80
C SER A 53 11.90 0.33 8.68
N ARG A 54 12.41 -0.80 8.19
CA ARG A 54 11.61 -2.02 8.06
C ARG A 54 11.11 -2.48 9.43
N VAL A 55 9.88 -2.96 9.47
CA VAL A 55 9.38 -3.68 10.64
C VAL A 55 10.06 -5.06 10.68
N LYS A 56 10.44 -5.50 11.88
CA LYS A 56 11.08 -6.80 12.12
C LYS A 56 10.15 -7.65 12.95
N LEU A 57 9.91 -8.89 12.50
CA LEU A 57 9.10 -9.86 13.23
C LEU A 57 9.97 -10.53 14.31
N GLY A 58 9.49 -10.59 15.55
CA GLY A 58 10.22 -11.19 16.66
C GLY A 58 10.09 -12.71 16.74
N ASN A 59 8.87 -13.23 16.53
CA ASN A 59 8.55 -14.65 16.68
C ASN A 59 8.59 -15.45 15.37
N SER A 60 9.56 -15.19 14.50
CA SER A 60 9.75 -15.92 13.23
C SER A 60 11.21 -16.28 13.01
N GLU A 61 11.50 -17.44 12.40
CA GLU A 61 12.86 -17.80 11.95
C GLU A 61 13.44 -16.77 10.98
N ASN A 62 12.57 -16.05 10.26
CA ASN A 62 12.93 -14.99 9.35
C ASN A 62 12.13 -13.72 9.72
N ASP A 63 12.84 -12.71 10.22
CA ASP A 63 12.28 -11.45 10.72
C ASP A 63 11.67 -10.54 9.64
N TYR A 64 11.73 -10.95 8.37
CA TYR A 64 11.36 -10.10 7.24
C TYR A 64 9.86 -10.08 6.96
N ILE A 65 9.32 -8.86 6.89
CA ILE A 65 8.04 -8.51 6.28
C ILE A 65 8.22 -7.24 5.44
N ASN A 66 7.53 -7.12 4.30
CA ASN A 66 7.57 -5.90 3.47
C ASN A 66 6.68 -4.80 4.08
N ALA A 67 7.16 -4.22 5.18
CA ALA A 67 6.50 -3.15 5.91
C ALA A 67 7.55 -2.13 6.41
N SER A 68 7.17 -0.86 6.48
CA SER A 68 8.03 0.22 6.95
C SER A 68 7.33 1.02 8.04
N LEU A 69 8.01 1.26 9.15
CA LEU A 69 7.60 2.24 10.16
C LEU A 69 7.93 3.64 9.63
N VAL A 70 6.91 4.51 9.58
CA VAL A 70 7.00 5.89 9.13
C VAL A 70 6.56 6.79 10.30
N PRO A 71 7.50 7.21 11.16
CA PRO A 71 7.23 8.17 12.21
C PRO A 71 7.21 9.60 11.65
N VAL A 72 6.28 10.40 12.15
CA VAL A 72 6.25 11.85 11.95
C VAL A 72 6.21 12.51 13.31
N GLU A 73 7.39 12.78 13.86
CA GLU A 73 7.60 13.21 15.24
C GLU A 73 6.79 14.47 15.59
N GLU A 74 6.85 15.49 14.74
CA GLU A 74 6.12 16.75 14.97
C GLU A 74 4.60 16.55 15.00
N ALA A 75 4.09 15.69 14.11
CA ALA A 75 2.68 15.31 14.11
C ALA A 75 2.33 14.39 15.30
N GLN A 76 3.31 13.85 16.03
CA GLN A 76 3.15 12.78 17.02
C GLN A 76 2.29 11.65 16.45
N ARG A 77 2.58 11.28 15.21
CA ARG A 77 1.87 10.26 14.46
C ARG A 77 2.87 9.26 13.91
N SER A 78 2.52 7.99 13.93
CA SER A 78 3.32 6.93 13.31
C SER A 78 2.42 6.01 12.52
N TYR A 79 2.93 5.53 11.39
CA TYR A 79 2.23 4.58 10.53
C TYR A 79 3.13 3.39 10.23
N ILE A 80 2.54 2.22 10.05
CA ILE A 80 3.20 1.11 9.37
C ILE A 80 2.62 1.02 7.96
N LEU A 81 3.45 1.34 6.96
CA LEU A 81 3.07 1.22 5.55
C LEU A 81 3.55 -0.11 5.00
N THR A 82 2.64 -0.94 4.52
CA THR A 82 2.94 -2.32 4.11
C THR A 82 2.26 -2.69 2.80
N GLN A 83 2.77 -3.71 2.11
CA GLN A 83 2.11 -4.27 0.93
C GLN A 83 0.81 -5.00 1.33
N GLY A 84 -0.10 -5.17 0.36
CA GLY A 84 -1.23 -6.08 0.52
C GLY A 84 -0.71 -7.51 0.74
N PRO A 85 -1.08 -8.19 1.85
CA PRO A 85 -0.55 -9.51 2.18
C PRO A 85 -0.61 -10.50 1.02
N LEU A 86 0.42 -11.31 0.88
CA LEU A 86 0.42 -12.50 0.04
C LEU A 86 -0.21 -13.65 0.83
N ARG A 87 -0.66 -14.70 0.15
CA ARG A 87 -1.25 -15.88 0.79
C ARG A 87 -0.33 -16.50 1.85
N ASN A 88 0.97 -16.52 1.59
CA ASN A 88 2.01 -17.02 2.49
C ASN A 88 2.55 -15.97 3.49
N THR A 89 1.96 -14.78 3.55
CA THR A 89 2.35 -13.73 4.50
C THR A 89 1.17 -13.17 5.30
N CYS A 90 -0.01 -13.79 5.25
CA CYS A 90 -1.15 -13.37 6.07
C CYS A 90 -0.87 -13.57 7.57
N GLY A 91 -0.29 -14.70 7.98
CA GLY A 91 0.10 -14.93 9.37
C GLY A 91 1.14 -13.90 9.84
N HIS A 92 2.20 -13.71 9.06
CA HIS A 92 3.20 -12.64 9.30
C HIS A 92 2.59 -11.24 9.46
N PHE A 93 1.55 -10.91 8.69
CA PHE A 93 0.86 -9.62 8.78
C PHE A 93 0.13 -9.44 10.12
N TRP A 94 -0.57 -10.47 10.60
CA TRP A 94 -1.22 -10.44 11.91
C TRP A 94 -0.24 -10.50 13.07
N LEU A 95 0.88 -11.22 12.92
CA LEU A 95 1.99 -11.18 13.87
C LEU A 95 2.55 -9.77 14.01
N MET A 96 2.77 -9.07 12.89
CA MET A 96 3.20 -7.67 12.91
C MET A 96 2.20 -6.78 13.66
N ILE A 97 0.90 -6.89 13.37
CA ILE A 97 -0.15 -6.11 14.06
C ILE A 97 -0.12 -6.35 15.58
N TRP A 98 0.04 -7.62 15.97
CA TRP A 98 0.14 -8.01 17.38
C TRP A 98 1.37 -7.43 18.07
N GLU A 99 2.56 -7.66 17.51
CA GLU A 99 3.84 -7.23 18.09
C GLU A 99 3.96 -5.70 18.15
N GLN A 100 3.39 -5.00 17.17
CA GLN A 100 3.42 -3.53 17.11
C GLN A 100 2.30 -2.88 17.91
N ASN A 101 1.42 -3.65 18.57
CA ASN A 101 0.27 -3.16 19.33
C ASN A 101 -0.65 -2.24 18.50
N SER A 102 -0.78 -2.51 17.21
CA SER A 102 -1.59 -1.70 16.30
C SER A 102 -3.08 -1.88 16.59
N LYS A 103 -3.83 -0.78 16.70
CA LYS A 103 -5.29 -0.81 16.96
C LYS A 103 -6.14 -0.84 15.69
N SER A 104 -5.58 -0.42 14.55
CA SER A 104 -6.31 -0.37 13.28
C SER A 104 -5.49 -0.77 12.06
N VAL A 105 -6.23 -1.27 11.06
CA VAL A 105 -5.78 -1.58 9.71
C VAL A 105 -6.61 -0.77 8.72
N ILE A 106 -5.95 0.04 7.90
CA ILE A 106 -6.54 0.86 6.85
C ILE A 106 -6.19 0.23 5.49
N MET A 107 -7.17 -0.41 4.87
CA MET A 107 -7.08 -1.09 3.58
C MET A 107 -7.64 -0.21 2.47
N LEU A 108 -6.82 0.16 1.50
CA LEU A 108 -7.16 1.12 0.44
C LEU A 108 -7.29 0.48 -0.94
N ASN A 109 -7.44 -0.85 -1.03
CA ASN A 109 -7.61 -1.58 -2.29
C ASN A 109 -8.66 -2.67 -2.17
N ARG A 110 -9.16 -3.16 -3.31
CA ARG A 110 -9.93 -4.42 -3.35
C ARG A 110 -9.00 -5.62 -3.48
N VAL A 111 -9.45 -6.79 -3.03
CA VAL A 111 -8.73 -8.07 -3.18
C VAL A 111 -8.38 -8.31 -4.65
N ILE A 112 -9.34 -8.08 -5.54
CA ILE A 112 -9.18 -8.18 -6.99
C ILE A 112 -9.43 -6.81 -7.62
N GLU A 113 -8.51 -6.35 -8.46
CA GLU A 113 -8.67 -5.14 -9.26
C GLU A 113 -8.25 -5.42 -10.70
N LYS A 114 -9.06 -5.00 -11.67
CA LYS A 114 -8.81 -5.24 -13.11
C LYS A 114 -8.49 -6.72 -13.41
N GLY A 115 -9.21 -7.64 -12.76
CA GLY A 115 -9.06 -9.09 -12.93
C GLY A 115 -7.82 -9.72 -12.29
N SER A 116 -7.01 -8.98 -11.54
CA SER A 116 -5.79 -9.49 -10.88
C SER A 116 -5.90 -9.41 -9.36
N GLU A 117 -5.37 -10.43 -8.66
CA GLU A 117 -5.28 -10.43 -7.19
C GLU A 117 -4.22 -9.41 -6.72
N LYS A 118 -4.69 -8.37 -6.03
CA LYS A 118 -3.88 -7.26 -5.49
C LYS A 118 -3.56 -7.41 -4.01
N CYS A 119 -4.31 -8.25 -3.31
CA CYS A 119 -4.17 -8.55 -1.90
C CYS A 119 -4.82 -9.91 -1.65
N ALA A 120 -4.26 -10.75 -0.78
CA ALA A 120 -4.94 -11.96 -0.33
C ALA A 120 -6.16 -11.60 0.55
N GLN A 121 -7.14 -12.50 0.63
CA GLN A 121 -8.19 -12.44 1.65
C GLN A 121 -7.54 -12.81 2.99
N TYR A 122 -7.13 -11.80 3.78
CA TYR A 122 -6.37 -12.00 5.03
C TYR A 122 -7.24 -11.84 6.30
N TRP A 123 -8.52 -11.56 6.14
CA TRP A 123 -9.50 -11.44 7.21
C TRP A 123 -10.70 -12.36 6.90
N PRO A 124 -11.44 -12.86 7.91
CA PRO A 124 -12.63 -13.68 7.69
C PRO A 124 -13.77 -12.87 7.05
N THR A 125 -14.55 -13.53 6.19
CA THR A 125 -15.82 -13.01 5.67
C THR A 125 -16.98 -13.32 6.62
N GLN A 126 -18.18 -12.78 6.34
CA GLN A 126 -19.40 -13.15 7.07
C GLN A 126 -19.72 -14.64 6.98
N GLU A 127 -19.30 -15.33 5.92
CA GLU A 127 -19.53 -16.77 5.78
C GLU A 127 -18.52 -17.58 6.61
N GLU A 128 -17.24 -17.18 6.57
CA GLU A 128 -16.16 -17.89 7.26
C GLU A 128 -16.17 -17.67 8.77
N HIS A 129 -16.60 -16.48 9.24
CA HIS A 129 -16.62 -15.99 10.63
C HIS A 129 -15.25 -15.90 11.32
N GLU A 130 -14.37 -16.86 11.13
CA GLU A 130 -13.01 -16.90 11.66
C GLU A 130 -11.99 -17.41 10.65
N MET A 131 -10.73 -17.00 10.84
CA MET A 131 -9.61 -17.38 10.00
C MET A 131 -8.39 -17.66 10.88
N ALA A 132 -7.81 -18.86 10.73
CA ALA A 132 -6.61 -19.28 11.42
C ALA A 132 -5.42 -19.34 10.46
N PHE A 133 -4.22 -19.07 10.97
CA PHE A 133 -2.98 -19.06 10.18
C PHE A 133 -2.08 -20.22 10.61
N ARG A 134 -1.51 -20.95 9.64
CA ARG A 134 -0.70 -22.15 9.93
C ARG A 134 0.70 -21.81 10.46
N ASP A 135 1.22 -20.65 10.06
CA ASP A 135 2.56 -20.16 10.31
C ASP A 135 2.67 -19.31 11.58
N THR A 136 1.55 -18.92 12.18
CA THR A 136 1.53 -18.07 13.38
C THR A 136 0.37 -18.45 14.30
N PRO A 137 0.49 -18.29 15.64
CA PRO A 137 -0.52 -18.72 16.61
C PRO A 137 -1.70 -17.75 16.72
N PHE A 138 -2.24 -17.30 15.58
CA PHE A 138 -3.32 -16.31 15.54
C PHE A 138 -4.58 -16.86 14.89
N VAL A 139 -5.70 -16.50 15.50
CA VAL A 139 -7.04 -16.62 14.94
C VAL A 139 -7.66 -15.24 14.90
N VAL A 140 -8.22 -14.88 13.76
CA VAL A 140 -8.94 -13.62 13.55
C VAL A 140 -10.42 -13.94 13.41
N ARG A 141 -11.28 -13.24 14.14
CA ARG A 141 -12.74 -13.38 14.05
C ARG A 141 -13.39 -12.08 13.63
N LEU A 142 -14.43 -12.17 12.81
CA LEU A 142 -15.29 -11.05 12.50
C LEU A 142 -16.31 -10.87 13.63
N LEU A 143 -16.28 -9.73 14.31
CA LEU A 143 -17.24 -9.40 15.36
C LEU A 143 -18.42 -8.60 14.81
N SER A 144 -18.14 -7.61 13.95
CA SER A 144 -19.16 -6.81 13.29
C SER A 144 -18.66 -6.24 11.96
N GLU A 145 -19.59 -5.94 11.07
CA GLU A 145 -19.33 -5.30 9.78
C GLU A 145 -20.41 -4.25 9.50
N ASP A 146 -20.00 -3.04 9.13
CA ASP A 146 -20.86 -1.95 8.66
C ASP A 146 -20.43 -1.55 7.24
N VAL A 147 -21.30 -1.84 6.28
CA VAL A 147 -21.05 -1.65 4.84
C VAL A 147 -21.70 -0.35 4.38
N LYS A 148 -20.87 0.58 3.90
CA LYS A 148 -21.29 1.83 3.25
C LYS A 148 -21.03 1.78 1.76
N SER A 149 -21.48 2.81 1.03
CA SER A 149 -21.42 2.83 -0.43
C SER A 149 -20.00 2.80 -1.01
N TYR A 150 -19.01 3.38 -0.32
CA TYR A 150 -17.60 3.46 -0.77
C TYR A 150 -16.56 2.97 0.23
N TYR A 151 -16.99 2.53 1.42
CA TYR A 151 -16.12 1.93 2.41
C TYR A 151 -16.88 0.90 3.26
N THR A 152 -16.13 0.08 3.97
CA THR A 152 -16.67 -0.86 4.95
C THR A 152 -15.83 -0.75 6.22
N THR A 153 -16.48 -0.75 7.37
CA THR A 153 -15.78 -0.86 8.66
C THR A 153 -16.07 -2.21 9.28
N ARG A 154 -15.06 -2.84 9.87
CA ARG A 154 -15.20 -4.08 10.61
C ARG A 154 -14.55 -3.95 11.97
N LEU A 155 -15.14 -4.61 12.95
CA LEU A 155 -14.47 -4.92 14.20
C LEU A 155 -14.02 -6.38 14.16
N LEU A 156 -12.72 -6.60 14.36
CA LEU A 156 -12.12 -7.93 14.34
C LEU A 156 -11.57 -8.27 15.73
N GLU A 157 -11.73 -9.51 16.17
CA GLU A 157 -11.00 -10.06 17.32
C GLU A 157 -9.74 -10.75 16.81
N LEU A 158 -8.56 -10.29 17.21
CA LEU A 158 -7.30 -10.98 17.03
C LEU A 158 -6.96 -11.71 18.33
N GLN A 159 -6.95 -13.05 18.29
CA GLN A 159 -6.60 -13.90 19.42
C GLN A 159 -5.25 -14.56 19.23
N ASN A 160 -4.37 -14.47 20.23
CA ASN A 160 -3.20 -15.32 20.34
C ASN A 160 -3.59 -16.64 21.03
N ILE A 161 -3.55 -17.75 20.30
CA ILE A 161 -4.01 -19.05 20.83
C ILE A 161 -3.08 -19.63 21.90
N ASN A 162 -1.80 -19.24 21.91
CA ASN A 162 -0.83 -19.74 22.89
C ASN A 162 -1.04 -19.10 24.26
N THR A 163 -1.44 -17.82 24.31
CA THR A 163 -1.63 -17.08 25.56
C THR A 163 -3.10 -16.92 25.95
N GLY A 164 -4.03 -17.08 25.00
CA GLY A 164 -5.45 -16.78 25.17
C GLY A 164 -5.79 -15.29 25.11
N GLU A 165 -4.80 -14.40 25.03
CA GLU A 165 -5.00 -12.95 24.95
C GLU A 165 -5.73 -12.57 23.67
N LYS A 166 -6.65 -11.62 23.78
CA LYS A 166 -7.51 -11.13 22.71
C LYS A 166 -7.40 -9.62 22.59
N ARG A 167 -7.40 -9.11 21.36
CA ARG A 167 -7.42 -7.68 21.05
C ARG A 167 -8.44 -7.39 19.98
N GLU A 168 -9.18 -6.31 20.16
CA GLU A 168 -10.05 -5.78 19.12
C GLU A 168 -9.27 -4.89 18.16
N ILE A 169 -9.41 -5.15 16.86
CA ILE A 169 -8.75 -4.45 15.77
C ILE A 169 -9.81 -3.84 14.86
N TYR A 170 -9.73 -2.53 14.63
CA TYR A 170 -10.57 -1.88 13.63
C TYR A 170 -10.01 -2.13 12.22
N HIS A 171 -10.85 -2.57 11.31
CA HIS A 171 -10.51 -2.71 9.89
C HIS A 171 -11.33 -1.73 9.07
N PHE A 172 -10.66 -0.73 8.49
CA PHE A 172 -11.26 0.29 7.64
C PHE A 172 -10.91 -0.02 6.19
N HIS A 173 -11.91 -0.34 5.38
CA HIS A 173 -11.72 -0.78 4.00
C HIS A 173 -12.34 0.22 3.03
N TYR A 174 -11.53 1.02 2.35
CA TYR A 174 -12.00 1.88 1.25
C TYR A 174 -12.14 1.06 -0.03
N THR A 175 -13.37 0.93 -0.55
CA THR A 175 -13.70 -0.08 -1.58
C THR A 175 -13.74 0.47 -3.01
N THR A 176 -13.90 1.78 -3.19
CA THR A 176 -14.08 2.41 -4.52
C THR A 176 -12.87 3.17 -5.03
N TRP A 177 -11.71 3.11 -4.36
CA TRP A 177 -10.50 3.80 -4.83
C TRP A 177 -9.86 3.05 -6.01
N PRO A 178 -9.84 3.62 -7.23
CA PRO A 178 -9.24 2.96 -8.39
C PRO A 178 -7.71 2.86 -8.30
N ASP A 179 -7.14 1.74 -8.78
CA ASP A 179 -5.68 1.56 -8.84
C ASP A 179 -5.03 2.57 -9.79
N PHE A 180 -3.98 3.25 -9.32
CA PHE A 180 -3.31 4.40 -9.96
C PHE A 180 -4.16 5.65 -10.20
N GLY A 181 -5.45 5.63 -9.83
CA GLY A 181 -6.31 6.81 -9.87
C GLY A 181 -6.39 7.50 -8.51
N VAL A 182 -7.39 8.37 -8.41
CA VAL A 182 -7.73 9.13 -7.22
C VAL A 182 -9.22 8.90 -6.88
N PRO A 183 -9.64 9.12 -5.62
CA PRO A 183 -11.06 9.16 -5.28
C PRO A 183 -11.79 10.21 -6.12
N GLU A 184 -13.07 9.98 -6.43
CA GLU A 184 -13.88 10.87 -7.26
C GLU A 184 -14.01 12.29 -6.68
N SER A 185 -13.98 12.42 -5.36
CA SER A 185 -13.97 13.71 -4.68
C SER A 185 -13.15 13.67 -3.39
N PRO A 186 -12.57 14.80 -2.96
CA PRO A 186 -11.97 14.92 -1.63
C PRO A 186 -12.96 14.64 -0.49
N ALA A 187 -14.26 14.89 -0.69
CA ALA A 187 -15.28 14.74 0.35
C ALA A 187 -15.42 13.29 0.84
N SER A 188 -15.48 12.30 -0.06
CA SER A 188 -15.57 10.88 0.34
C SER A 188 -14.29 10.40 1.03
N PHE A 189 -13.12 10.81 0.52
CA PHE A 189 -11.84 10.53 1.15
C PHE A 189 -11.74 11.15 2.56
N LEU A 190 -12.10 12.43 2.72
CA LEU A 190 -12.04 13.13 4.00
C LEU A 190 -13.05 12.54 4.98
N ASN A 191 -14.29 12.25 4.56
CA ASN A 191 -15.23 11.59 5.45
C ASN A 191 -14.70 10.25 5.96
N PHE A 192 -14.14 9.40 5.09
CA PHE A 192 -13.48 8.16 5.50
C PHE A 192 -12.31 8.41 6.47
N LEU A 193 -11.42 9.36 6.18
CA LEU A 193 -10.30 9.70 7.05
C LEU A 193 -10.79 10.14 8.44
N PHE A 194 -11.84 10.96 8.50
CA PHE A 194 -12.42 11.40 9.77
C PHE A 194 -13.08 10.25 10.53
N LYS A 195 -13.74 9.30 9.85
CA LYS A 195 -14.21 8.05 10.49
C LYS A 195 -13.06 7.25 11.12
N VAL A 196 -11.91 7.15 10.45
CA VAL A 196 -10.72 6.52 11.03
C VAL A 196 -10.24 7.30 12.26
N ARG A 197 -10.20 8.64 12.21
CA ARG A 197 -9.79 9.48 13.35
C ARG A 197 -10.73 9.38 14.55
N GLU A 198 -12.04 9.39 14.31
CA GLU A 198 -13.09 9.31 15.33
C GLU A 198 -13.03 8.00 16.14
N SER A 199 -12.48 6.93 15.56
CA SER A 199 -12.26 5.67 16.29
C SER A 199 -11.19 5.75 17.38
N GLY A 200 -10.40 6.83 17.44
CA GLY A 200 -9.26 6.96 18.35
C GLY A 200 -8.05 6.11 17.96
N SER A 201 -8.15 5.26 16.93
CA SER A 201 -7.11 4.27 16.58
C SER A 201 -5.81 4.86 16.00
N LEU A 202 -5.78 6.16 15.70
CA LEU A 202 -4.58 6.89 15.28
C LEU A 202 -3.87 7.63 16.43
N GLY A 203 -4.41 7.52 17.66
CA GLY A 203 -3.86 8.16 18.86
C GLY A 203 -2.53 7.58 19.31
N ALA A 204 -1.85 8.30 20.22
CA ALA A 204 -0.54 7.90 20.76
C ALA A 204 -0.62 6.75 21.78
N ASP A 205 -1.81 6.43 22.29
CA ASP A 205 -2.05 5.37 23.28
C ASP A 205 -1.99 3.96 22.66
N HIS A 206 -1.80 3.88 21.34
CA HIS A 206 -1.75 2.65 20.58
C HIS A 206 -0.48 2.59 19.74
N GLY A 207 -0.16 1.39 19.29
CA GLY A 207 0.85 1.20 18.27
C GLY A 207 0.49 1.89 16.94
N PRO A 208 1.46 2.05 16.03
CA PRO A 208 1.25 2.69 14.73
C PRO A 208 0.11 2.01 13.95
N ALA A 209 -0.77 2.81 13.34
CA ALA A 209 -1.81 2.28 12.47
C ALA A 209 -1.19 1.62 11.23
N VAL A 210 -1.71 0.44 10.84
CA VAL A 210 -1.24 -0.27 9.66
C VAL A 210 -2.01 0.20 8.44
N VAL A 211 -1.35 0.83 7.47
CA VAL A 211 -1.98 1.31 6.24
C VAL A 211 -1.42 0.52 5.07
N HIS A 212 -2.29 -0.03 4.22
CA HIS A 212 -1.87 -0.73 3.03
C HIS A 212 -2.80 -0.49 1.84
N CYS A 213 -2.24 -0.76 0.67
CA CYS A 213 -3.00 -0.96 -0.56
C CYS A 213 -2.47 -2.25 -1.19
N SER A 214 -2.19 -2.28 -2.50
CA SER A 214 -1.48 -3.43 -3.09
C SER A 214 0.02 -3.38 -2.83
N ALA A 215 0.70 -2.28 -3.19
CA ALA A 215 2.14 -2.11 -2.96
C ALA A 215 2.50 -1.39 -1.65
N GLY A 216 1.52 -0.71 -1.03
CA GLY A 216 1.73 0.06 0.19
C GLY A 216 2.48 1.36 0.00
N ILE A 217 2.38 2.01 -1.17
CA ILE A 217 3.13 3.24 -1.49
C ILE A 217 2.26 4.34 -2.13
N GLY A 218 1.43 4.05 -3.14
CA GLY A 218 0.61 5.05 -3.81
C GLY A 218 -0.52 5.58 -2.92
N ARG A 219 -1.64 4.83 -2.89
CA ARG A 219 -2.83 5.14 -2.06
C ARG A 219 -2.50 5.30 -0.57
N SER A 220 -1.65 4.42 -0.04
CA SER A 220 -1.18 4.50 1.34
C SER A 220 -0.37 5.77 1.62
N GLY A 221 0.48 6.18 0.68
CA GLY A 221 1.22 7.44 0.77
C GLY A 221 0.28 8.65 0.78
N THR A 222 -0.72 8.66 -0.11
CA THR A 222 -1.75 9.72 -0.14
C THR A 222 -2.50 9.79 1.20
N PHE A 223 -2.98 8.66 1.72
CA PHE A 223 -3.72 8.64 2.99
C PHE A 223 -2.89 9.21 4.15
N SER A 224 -1.68 8.68 4.35
CA SER A 224 -0.83 9.09 5.46
C SER A 224 -0.30 10.51 5.31
N LEU A 225 -0.02 10.99 4.09
CA LEU A 225 0.39 12.37 3.84
C LEU A 225 -0.73 13.34 4.21
N VAL A 226 -1.96 13.10 3.73
CA VAL A 226 -3.08 13.99 4.02
C VAL A 226 -3.39 14.01 5.51
N ASP A 227 -3.43 12.84 6.17
CA ASP A 227 -3.60 12.79 7.63
C ASP A 227 -2.53 13.60 8.36
N THR A 228 -1.25 13.39 8.01
CA THR A 228 -0.13 14.08 8.62
C THR A 228 -0.23 15.59 8.45
N CYS A 229 -0.46 16.08 7.23
CA CYS A 229 -0.58 17.50 6.96
C CYS A 229 -1.74 18.12 7.75
N LEU A 230 -2.90 17.46 7.80
CA LEU A 230 -4.04 17.94 8.59
C LEU A 230 -3.74 17.98 10.10
N VAL A 231 -2.98 17.02 10.64
CA VAL A 231 -2.53 17.08 12.05
C VAL A 231 -1.59 18.26 12.29
N LEU A 232 -0.62 18.47 11.40
CA LEU A 232 0.32 19.58 11.53
C LEU A 232 -0.40 20.94 11.43
N LEU A 233 -1.38 21.05 10.53
CA LEU A 233 -2.24 22.22 10.40
C LEU A 233 -3.00 22.50 11.71
N ASP A 234 -3.62 21.48 12.30
CA ASP A 234 -4.35 21.62 13.56
C ASP A 234 -3.43 21.99 14.73
N LYS A 235 -2.20 21.45 14.78
CA LYS A 235 -1.23 21.78 15.83
C LYS A 235 -0.69 23.21 15.71
N ARG A 236 -0.36 23.64 14.49
CA ARG A 236 0.28 24.94 14.23
C ARG A 236 -0.73 26.08 14.18
N LYS A 237 -2.01 25.79 13.96
CA LYS A 237 -3.10 26.78 13.80
C LYS A 237 -2.85 27.81 12.69
N ASP A 238 -2.01 27.46 11.72
CA ASP A 238 -1.68 28.30 10.57
C ASP A 238 -1.61 27.45 9.29
N PRO A 239 -2.53 27.64 8.34
CA PRO A 239 -2.54 26.95 7.06
C PRO A 239 -1.31 27.16 6.19
N SER A 240 -0.69 28.34 6.28
CA SER A 240 0.47 28.68 5.47
C SER A 240 1.75 28.00 5.96
N SER A 241 1.73 27.43 7.18
CA SER A 241 2.90 26.84 7.80
C SER A 241 3.27 25.45 7.26
N VAL A 242 2.34 24.72 6.65
CA VAL A 242 2.54 23.31 6.26
C VAL A 242 2.97 23.20 4.79
N ASP A 243 4.24 22.84 4.58
CA ASP A 243 4.78 22.48 3.27
C ASP A 243 4.52 20.99 2.97
N ILE A 244 3.51 20.70 2.15
CA ILE A 244 3.10 19.34 1.78
C ILE A 244 4.23 18.59 1.06
N LYS A 245 5.01 19.28 0.20
CA LYS A 245 6.14 18.71 -0.53
C LYS A 245 7.22 18.25 0.45
N LYS A 246 7.57 19.11 1.41
CA LYS A 246 8.57 18.79 2.44
C LYS A 246 8.12 17.61 3.30
N VAL A 247 6.85 17.58 3.74
CA VAL A 247 6.31 16.45 4.51
C VAL A 247 6.40 15.15 3.71
N LEU A 248 6.05 15.16 2.42
CA LEU A 248 6.17 13.98 1.57
C LEU A 248 7.63 13.52 1.41
N LEU A 249 8.58 14.44 1.21
CA LEU A 249 10.01 14.12 1.15
C LEU A 249 10.49 13.50 2.46
N ASP A 250 10.09 14.06 3.60
CA ASP A 250 10.42 13.54 4.93
C ASP A 250 9.86 12.12 5.13
N MET A 251 8.60 11.86 4.76
CA MET A 251 8.01 10.52 4.81
C MET A 251 8.70 9.53 3.86
N ARG A 252 9.12 9.98 2.67
CA ARG A 252 9.83 9.14 1.69
C ARG A 252 11.21 8.69 2.15
N ARG A 253 11.77 9.29 3.20
CA ARG A 253 13.00 8.78 3.86
C ARG A 253 12.78 7.43 4.54
N PHE A 254 11.53 7.09 4.89
CA PHE A 254 11.19 5.85 5.58
C PHE A 254 10.62 4.78 4.68
N ARG A 255 9.95 5.15 3.58
CA ARG A 255 9.48 4.19 2.58
C ARG A 255 9.56 4.80 1.18
N MET A 256 10.15 4.05 0.25
CA MET A 256 10.29 4.50 -1.13
C MET A 256 8.93 4.76 -1.81
N GLY A 257 8.93 5.70 -2.76
CA GLY A 257 7.86 5.82 -3.75
C GLY A 257 6.47 6.19 -3.21
N LEU A 258 6.36 6.76 -2.01
CA LEU A 258 5.06 7.23 -1.50
C LEU A 258 4.46 8.23 -2.47
N ILE A 259 3.19 8.05 -2.86
CA ILE A 259 2.53 8.74 -3.99
C ILE A 259 3.17 8.38 -5.32
N GLN A 260 2.39 7.77 -6.22
CA GLN A 260 2.87 7.11 -7.44
C GLN A 260 2.52 7.85 -8.74
N THR A 261 1.64 8.85 -8.68
CA THR A 261 1.23 9.64 -9.85
C THR A 261 1.14 11.13 -9.51
N PRO A 262 1.30 12.03 -10.50
CA PRO A 262 1.02 13.45 -10.34
C PRO A 262 -0.41 13.70 -9.84
N ASP A 263 -1.39 12.93 -10.33
CA ASP A 263 -2.78 13.06 -9.91
C ASP A 263 -2.97 12.75 -8.42
N GLN A 264 -2.27 11.75 -7.89
CA GLN A 264 -2.28 11.46 -6.45
C GLN A 264 -1.64 12.58 -5.62
N LEU A 265 -0.60 13.23 -6.15
CA LEU A 265 0.02 14.39 -5.52
C LEU A 265 -0.97 15.57 -5.51
N ARG A 266 -1.54 15.91 -6.67
CA ARG A 266 -2.57 16.93 -6.83
C ARG A 266 -3.76 16.69 -5.90
N PHE A 267 -4.27 15.47 -5.86
CA PHE A 267 -5.36 15.08 -4.98
C PHE A 267 -5.00 15.25 -3.50
N SER A 268 -3.76 14.96 -3.12
CA SER A 268 -3.29 15.18 -1.73
C SER A 268 -3.37 16.65 -1.36
N TYR A 269 -2.94 17.57 -2.24
CA TYR A 269 -3.10 19.01 -2.02
C TYR A 269 -4.57 19.41 -1.91
N MET A 270 -5.42 18.96 -2.84
CA MET A 270 -6.87 19.24 -2.78
C MET A 270 -7.50 18.78 -1.47
N ALA A 271 -7.17 17.57 -1.01
CA ALA A 271 -7.73 17.01 0.22
C ALA A 271 -7.21 17.74 1.47
N VAL A 272 -5.94 18.18 1.49
CA VAL A 272 -5.41 18.99 2.59
C VAL A 272 -6.08 20.36 2.64
N LEU A 273 -6.23 21.04 1.49
CA LEU A 273 -6.90 22.33 1.40
C LEU A 273 -8.36 22.27 1.83
N GLU A 274 -9.10 21.29 1.31
CA GLU A 274 -10.50 21.08 1.69
C GLU A 274 -10.61 20.72 3.18
N GLY A 275 -9.75 19.82 3.67
CA GLY A 275 -9.69 19.42 5.07
C GLY A 275 -9.34 20.55 6.03
N ALA A 276 -8.49 21.50 5.61
CA ALA A 276 -8.10 22.65 6.40
C ALA A 276 -9.30 23.55 6.76
N LYS A 277 -10.30 23.67 5.87
CA LYS A 277 -11.53 24.44 6.13
C LYS A 277 -12.28 23.92 7.36
N CYS A 278 -12.34 22.60 7.55
CA CYS A 278 -12.96 21.99 8.73
C CYS A 278 -12.15 22.26 10.01
N ILE A 279 -10.82 22.21 9.94
CA ILE A 279 -9.94 22.42 11.11
C ILE A 279 -9.94 23.89 11.57
N MET A 280 -10.10 24.83 10.63
CA MET A 280 -10.15 26.27 10.92
C MET A 280 -11.49 26.76 11.50
N GLY A 281 -12.37 25.85 11.92
CA GLY A 281 -13.57 26.19 12.72
C GLY A 281 -14.89 26.08 11.97
N ASP A 282 -14.91 25.68 10.71
CA ASP A 282 -16.16 25.38 10.01
C ASP A 282 -16.57 23.91 10.24
N SER A 283 -17.15 23.65 11.41
CA SER A 283 -17.68 22.31 11.77
C SER A 283 -18.85 21.86 10.89
N SER A 284 -19.47 22.77 10.12
CA SER A 284 -20.54 22.42 9.17
C SER A 284 -20.02 21.63 7.97
N VAL A 285 -18.73 21.76 7.66
CA VAL A 285 -18.06 21.08 6.53
C VAL A 285 -18.06 19.56 6.70
N GLN A 286 -17.92 19.05 7.92
CA GLN A 286 -17.93 17.61 8.16
C GLN A 286 -19.29 16.99 7.83
N LYS A 287 -20.40 17.65 8.23
CA LYS A 287 -21.76 17.23 7.86
C LYS A 287 -21.95 17.29 6.33
N ARG A 288 -21.45 18.36 5.71
CA ARG A 288 -21.50 18.51 4.26
C ARG A 288 -20.74 17.40 3.54
N TRP A 289 -19.59 16.94 4.03
CA TRP A 289 -18.89 15.81 3.42
C TRP A 289 -19.67 14.49 3.57
N GLN A 290 -20.30 14.23 4.72
CA GLN A 290 -21.18 13.07 4.88
C GLN A 290 -22.28 13.07 3.82
N GLU A 291 -22.97 14.21 3.67
CA GLU A 291 -24.02 14.40 2.67
C GLU A 291 -23.51 14.25 1.22
N LEU A 292 -22.40 14.91 0.88
CA LEU A 292 -21.80 14.85 -0.46
C LEU A 292 -21.22 13.48 -0.79
N SER A 293 -20.73 12.76 0.21
CA SER A 293 -20.15 11.42 0.03
C SER A 293 -21.19 10.36 -0.27
N LYS A 294 -22.47 10.63 0.06
CA LYS A 294 -23.59 9.70 -0.18
C LYS A 294 -23.33 8.31 0.41
N GLU A 295 -22.77 8.25 1.62
CA GLU A 295 -22.31 7.00 2.24
C GLU A 295 -23.44 5.98 2.46
N ASP A 296 -24.67 6.45 2.70
CA ASP A 296 -25.85 5.60 2.93
C ASP A 296 -26.65 5.29 1.64
N GLN A 297 -26.20 5.74 0.46
CA GLN A 297 -26.86 5.35 -0.79
C GLN A 297 -26.60 3.88 -1.11
N VAL A 298 -27.66 3.14 -1.43
CA VAL A 298 -27.59 1.72 -1.79
C VAL A 298 -26.70 1.55 -3.02
N CYS A 299 -25.70 0.67 -2.92
CA CYS A 299 -24.76 0.37 -3.98
C CYS A 299 -25.49 -0.35 -5.14
N VAL A 300 -25.77 0.34 -6.25
CA VAL A 300 -26.26 -0.29 -7.49
C VAL A 300 -25.06 -0.70 -8.34
N THR A 301 -24.38 -1.76 -7.93
CA THR A 301 -23.44 -2.46 -8.81
C THR A 301 -23.66 -3.95 -8.63
N GLU A 302 -24.01 -4.64 -9.71
CA GLU A 302 -24.12 -6.11 -9.76
C GLU A 302 -22.82 -6.73 -9.24
N SER A 303 -22.93 -7.43 -8.11
CA SER A 303 -21.81 -8.20 -7.56
C SER A 303 -21.52 -9.39 -8.48
N PRO A 304 -20.31 -9.52 -9.06
CA PRO A 304 -19.85 -10.83 -9.50
C PRO A 304 -19.64 -11.66 -8.23
N SER A 305 -20.26 -12.84 -8.18
CA SER A 305 -20.00 -13.83 -7.13
C SER A 305 -18.49 -14.00 -6.91
N PRO A 306 -18.01 -14.13 -5.66
CA PRO A 306 -16.61 -14.41 -5.40
C PRO A 306 -16.20 -15.69 -6.15
N PRO A 307 -15.03 -15.73 -6.80
CA PRO A 307 -14.57 -16.95 -7.44
C PRO A 307 -14.45 -18.05 -6.39
N LYS A 308 -15.13 -19.18 -6.61
CA LYS A 308 -14.94 -20.39 -5.82
C LYS A 308 -13.46 -20.75 -5.85
N CYS A 309 -12.84 -20.79 -4.68
CA CYS A 309 -11.49 -21.28 -4.51
C CYS A 309 -11.46 -22.74 -5.02
N PRO A 310 -10.50 -23.16 -5.87
CA PRO A 310 -10.29 -24.58 -6.12
C PRO A 310 -9.98 -25.24 -4.78
N SER A 311 -10.78 -26.24 -4.42
CA SER A 311 -10.54 -27.08 -3.25
C SER A 311 -9.28 -27.89 -3.44
N GLU A 312 -8.12 -27.29 -3.21
CA GLU A 312 -6.93 -28.07 -2.90
C GLU A 312 -7.14 -28.72 -1.54
N ARG A 313 -6.93 -30.04 -1.55
CA ARG A 313 -7.25 -30.99 -0.50
C ARG A 313 -6.80 -30.46 0.86
N HIS A 314 -7.77 -30.39 1.77
CA HIS A 314 -7.51 -30.16 3.18
C HIS A 314 -6.54 -31.24 3.66
N ASN A 315 -5.32 -30.85 4.02
CA ASN A 315 -4.41 -31.71 4.73
C ASN A 315 -4.89 -31.80 6.18
N GLY A 316 -5.57 -32.89 6.50
CA GLY A 316 -5.65 -33.52 7.81
C GLY A 316 -6.22 -32.70 8.96
N THR A 317 -7.54 -32.70 9.12
CA THR A 317 -8.16 -32.42 10.42
C THR A 317 -7.97 -33.66 11.30
N GLN A 318 -6.95 -33.71 12.15
CA GLN A 318 -6.89 -34.71 13.23
C GLN A 318 -7.77 -34.22 14.39
N LYS A 319 -8.99 -34.76 14.47
CA LYS A 319 -9.75 -34.83 15.73
C LYS A 319 -9.07 -35.89 16.61
N LEU A 320 -8.67 -35.49 17.82
CA LEU A 320 -8.29 -36.42 18.88
C LEU A 320 -9.51 -37.26 19.29
N ARG A 321 -9.28 -38.56 19.45
CA ARG A 321 -10.25 -39.62 19.73
C ARG A 321 -10.72 -39.62 21.19
N ALA A 322 -11.90 -40.21 21.42
CA ALA A 322 -12.18 -41.05 22.57
C ALA A 322 -12.75 -42.39 22.05
N ASP A 323 -12.31 -43.48 22.66
CA ASP A 323 -12.57 -44.90 22.32
C ASP A 323 -14.05 -45.29 22.34
N ASP A 324 -14.43 -46.26 21.49
CA ASP A 324 -15.01 -47.51 21.98
C ASP A 324 -14.88 -48.64 20.94
N THR A 325 -14.79 -49.84 21.49
CA THR A 325 -14.60 -51.19 20.96
C THR A 325 -15.72 -51.72 20.05
N GLY A 326 -15.39 -52.73 19.22
CA GLY A 326 -16.38 -53.57 18.54
C GLY A 326 -15.89 -54.30 17.29
N GLU A 327 -15.90 -55.63 17.35
CA GLU A 327 -15.59 -56.67 16.34
C GLU A 327 -16.30 -56.46 14.99
N THR A 328 -15.90 -56.97 13.82
CA THR A 328 -15.90 -58.41 13.44
C THR A 328 -15.34 -58.58 12.00
N GLU A 329 -14.97 -59.82 11.71
CA GLU A 329 -14.44 -60.51 10.51
C GLU A 329 -14.96 -60.14 9.09
N GLY A 330 -14.17 -60.48 8.06
CA GLY A 330 -14.71 -60.73 6.71
C GLY A 330 -13.71 -60.61 5.55
N ALA A 331 -13.29 -61.75 5.01
CA ALA A 331 -12.28 -61.93 3.98
C ALA A 331 -12.65 -61.44 2.56
N LYS A 332 -11.63 -61.08 1.76
CA LYS A 332 -11.21 -61.78 0.50
C LYS A 332 -10.32 -60.90 -0.40
N LYS A 333 -9.13 -61.42 -0.72
CA LYS A 333 -8.31 -61.11 -1.92
C LYS A 333 -8.98 -61.76 -3.16
N PRO A 334 -8.71 -61.26 -4.38
CA PRO A 334 -7.59 -61.84 -5.13
C PRO A 334 -6.71 -60.83 -5.89
N THR A 335 -5.49 -61.29 -6.07
CA THR A 335 -4.37 -60.83 -6.91
C THR A 335 -4.68 -60.82 -8.41
N LYS A 336 -4.02 -59.92 -9.15
CA LYS A 336 -3.26 -60.31 -10.36
C LYS A 336 -2.19 -59.27 -10.73
N ASP A 337 -0.98 -59.80 -10.89
CA ASP A 337 0.19 -59.21 -11.56
C ASP A 337 -0.11 -58.84 -13.02
N GLU A 338 0.60 -57.86 -13.57
CA GLU A 338 1.64 -58.09 -14.60
C GLU A 338 2.38 -56.80 -14.97
N ARG A 339 3.58 -57.01 -15.51
CA ARG A 339 4.72 -56.09 -15.68
C ARG A 339 4.77 -55.46 -17.08
N GLU A 340 5.77 -54.57 -17.23
CA GLU A 340 6.50 -54.07 -18.42
C GLU A 340 6.29 -52.56 -18.64
N ALA A 341 7.28 -51.69 -18.33
CA ALA A 341 8.52 -51.43 -19.08
C ALA A 341 8.25 -50.99 -20.52
N ASP A 342 8.40 -49.71 -20.86
CA ASP A 342 9.64 -49.19 -21.44
C ASP A 342 9.58 -47.68 -21.80
N ALA A 343 10.78 -47.09 -21.85
CA ALA A 343 11.25 -46.02 -22.73
C ALA A 343 10.50 -44.67 -22.88
N ASP A 344 11.15 -43.67 -22.29
CA ASP A 344 11.79 -42.52 -22.96
C ASP A 344 11.03 -41.51 -23.84
N THR A 345 11.52 -40.27 -23.70
CA THR A 345 11.34 -39.08 -24.56
C THR A 345 10.11 -38.19 -24.30
N CYS A 346 10.33 -37.06 -23.61
CA CYS A 346 9.53 -35.87 -23.86
C CYS A 346 10.42 -34.63 -24.03
N THR A 347 10.44 -34.20 -25.29
CA THR A 347 11.13 -33.06 -25.89
C THR A 347 10.83 -31.73 -25.22
N ALA A 348 11.89 -30.92 -25.12
CA ALA A 348 11.83 -29.49 -24.90
C ALA A 348 10.92 -28.79 -25.93
N ASN A 349 10.07 -27.88 -25.45
CA ASN A 349 9.52 -26.81 -26.27
C ASN A 349 9.38 -25.53 -25.44
N ALA A 350 10.46 -24.76 -25.45
CA ALA A 350 10.47 -23.36 -25.05
C ALA A 350 9.63 -22.54 -26.03
N ARG A 351 8.49 -22.01 -25.57
CA ARG A 351 7.77 -20.95 -26.30
C ARG A 351 8.13 -19.59 -25.71
N LYS A 352 9.07 -18.92 -26.38
CA LYS A 352 9.23 -17.46 -26.37
C LYS A 352 7.86 -16.82 -26.62
N ARG A 353 7.39 -15.95 -25.73
CA ARG A 353 6.34 -14.96 -26.04
C ARG A 353 6.95 -13.57 -26.03
N GLN A 354 6.74 -12.90 -27.15
CA GLN A 354 7.20 -11.57 -27.48
C GLN A 354 6.63 -10.52 -26.52
N ARG A 355 7.46 -9.51 -26.29
CA ARG A 355 7.25 -8.32 -25.47
C ARG A 355 6.53 -7.28 -26.32
N ASP A 356 5.28 -6.96 -25.96
CA ASP A 356 4.60 -5.77 -26.47
C ASP A 356 4.97 -4.57 -25.58
N GLU A 357 6.01 -3.85 -25.98
CA GLU A 357 6.28 -2.48 -25.53
C GLU A 357 5.63 -1.50 -26.51
N LYS A 358 4.53 -0.85 -26.10
CA LYS A 358 4.09 0.40 -26.74
C LYS A 358 4.69 1.58 -25.99
N ILE A 359 5.85 2.02 -26.46
CA ILE A 359 6.40 3.35 -26.20
C ILE A 359 5.79 4.27 -27.26
N SER A 360 4.97 5.24 -26.84
CA SER A 360 4.50 6.32 -27.70
C SER A 360 5.58 7.40 -27.79
N VAL A 361 6.38 7.36 -28.86
CA VAL A 361 7.26 8.46 -29.28
C VAL A 361 6.50 9.27 -30.33
N SER A 362 6.13 10.52 -30.03
CA SER A 362 5.76 11.50 -31.05
C SER A 362 7.01 12.21 -31.53
N ALA A 363 7.29 12.06 -32.82
CA ALA A 363 8.44 12.66 -33.49
C ALA A 363 8.21 14.16 -33.73
N GLN A 364 9.20 14.97 -33.34
CA GLN A 364 9.35 16.37 -33.72
C GLN A 364 9.60 16.48 -35.23
N LYS A 365 8.91 17.45 -35.87
CA LYS A 365 9.29 17.98 -37.19
C LYS A 365 10.33 19.09 -36.99
N THR A 366 11.51 18.90 -37.53
CA THR A 366 12.61 19.86 -37.59
C THR A 366 12.37 20.91 -38.68
N PRO A 367 12.52 22.23 -38.41
CA PRO A 367 12.69 23.23 -39.47
C PRO A 367 14.15 23.34 -39.90
N GLN A 368 14.36 23.51 -41.20
CA GLN A 368 15.63 23.63 -41.91
C GLN A 368 16.50 24.81 -41.42
N LYS A 369 17.80 24.56 -41.26
CA LYS A 369 18.84 25.59 -41.09
C LYS A 369 19.29 26.11 -42.46
N GLN A 370 19.26 27.43 -42.64
CA GLN A 370 20.02 28.14 -43.68
C GLN A 370 21.44 28.48 -43.19
N PRO A 371 22.42 28.68 -44.11
CA PRO A 371 23.85 28.55 -43.80
C PRO A 371 24.49 29.83 -43.26
N LYS A 372 25.47 29.69 -42.37
CA LYS A 372 26.38 30.77 -41.97
C LYS A 372 27.61 30.82 -42.89
N PRO A 373 28.12 32.01 -43.25
CA PRO A 373 29.30 32.13 -44.09
C PRO A 373 30.60 31.90 -43.30
N ARG A 374 31.58 31.29 -43.99
CA ARG A 374 32.97 31.12 -43.54
C ARG A 374 33.71 32.46 -43.52
N THR A 375 34.48 32.73 -42.47
CA THR A 375 35.72 33.52 -42.58
C THR A 375 36.79 33.06 -41.58
N ASN A 376 38.02 33.14 -42.09
CA ASN A 376 39.32 32.56 -41.74
C ASN A 376 39.84 32.58 -40.29
N GLU A 377 40.64 31.55 -40.01
CA GLU A 377 41.72 31.54 -39.02
C GLU A 377 42.74 32.66 -39.28
N THR A 378 42.89 33.56 -38.32
CA THR A 378 44.18 34.15 -37.88
C THR A 378 43.95 34.85 -36.55
N GLU A 379 45.00 35.00 -35.73
CA GLU A 379 45.01 35.64 -34.40
C GLU A 379 44.62 34.79 -33.17
N LYS A 380 45.20 33.58 -33.06
CA LYS A 380 45.71 33.12 -31.75
C LYS A 380 47.10 33.71 -31.54
N LYS A 381 47.20 34.92 -30.98
CA LYS A 381 48.35 35.42 -30.19
C LYS A 381 48.15 36.90 -29.84
N ARG A 382 47.56 37.17 -28.66
CA ARG A 382 47.89 38.26 -27.73
C ARG A 382 46.73 38.49 -26.76
N LYS A 383 46.90 38.00 -25.53
CA LYS A 383 46.50 38.62 -24.25
C LYS A 383 46.46 37.55 -23.15
N ARG A 384 47.65 37.05 -22.79
CA ARG A 384 47.98 36.56 -21.46
C ARG A 384 49.31 37.18 -21.10
N ALA A 385 49.26 38.39 -20.54
CA ALA A 385 50.32 39.02 -19.77
C ALA A 385 49.80 40.38 -19.29
N ARG A 386 49.40 40.48 -18.02
CA ARG A 386 49.70 41.58 -17.10
C ARG A 386 48.88 41.42 -15.82
N THR A 387 49.52 40.77 -14.83
CA THR A 387 49.25 40.92 -13.40
C THR A 387 50.61 40.86 -12.71
N THR A 388 51.10 42.04 -12.30
CA THR A 388 52.21 42.40 -11.38
C THR A 388 52.48 43.88 -11.68
N SER A 389 52.65 44.85 -10.79
CA SER A 389 52.70 44.96 -9.33
C SER A 389 52.95 46.47 -9.07
N ASP A 390 52.43 46.99 -7.97
CA ASP A 390 52.84 48.13 -7.12
C ASP A 390 53.33 49.46 -7.74
N THR A 391 52.61 50.54 -7.40
CA THR A 391 53.14 51.64 -6.57
C THR A 391 52.00 52.43 -5.94
#